data_AF-A0A9D0ZIF8-F1
#
_entry.id   AF-A0A9D0ZIF8-F1
#
_cell.length_a   1.000
_cell.length_b   1.000
_cell.length_c   1.000
_cell.angle_alpha   90.00
_cell.angle_beta   90.00
_cell.angle_gamma   90.00
#
_symmetry.space_group_name_H-M   'P 1'
#
loop_
_entity.id
_entity.type
_entity.pdbx_description
1 polymer ?
#
loop_
_entity_poly.entity_id
_entity_poly.type
_entity_poly.pdbx_seq_one_letter_code
_entity_poly.pdbx_strand_id
1 'polypeptide(L)'
;MAYCDPLLTLIRLERDQFLWKAFFDLPAIDQKIVAARIFKNTAPKTLAHDLQLSRKEILMRYNLAIIVLRLHYRRYYPNDWPQ
;
A
#
# COMPACT_ATOMS: atom_id res chain seq x y z
N MET A 1 -8.96 -4.76 27.16
CA MET A 1 -8.36 -5.19 25.89
C MET A 1 -9.21 -6.32 25.36
N ALA A 2 -9.86 -6.16 24.19
CA ALA A 2 -10.68 -7.23 23.62
C ALA A 2 -9.75 -8.41 23.29
N TYR A 3 -10.03 -9.58 23.87
CA TYR A 3 -9.32 -10.81 23.57
C TYR A 3 -9.61 -11.15 22.09
N CYS A 4 -8.69 -10.83 21.19
CA CYS A 4 -8.78 -11.30 19.82
C CYS A 4 -8.49 -12.80 19.84
N ASP A 5 -9.40 -13.59 19.28
CA ASP A 5 -9.16 -14.99 19.00
C ASP A 5 -7.78 -15.14 18.32
N PRO A 6 -6.88 -16.02 18.83
CA PRO A 6 -5.58 -16.27 18.22
C PRO A 6 -5.67 -16.59 16.72
N LEU A 7 -6.72 -17.29 16.28
CA LEU A 7 -6.95 -17.60 14.85
C LEU A 7 -7.26 -16.34 14.05
N LEU A 8 -8.08 -15.43 14.59
CA LEU A 8 -8.35 -14.14 13.95
C LEU A 8 -7.08 -13.28 13.85
N THR A 9 -6.18 -13.40 14.83
CA THR A 9 -4.88 -12.73 14.81
C THR A 9 -3.99 -13.30 13.72
N LEU A 10 -3.93 -14.63 13.57
CA LEU A 10 -3.18 -15.28 12.51
C LEU A 10 -3.67 -14.89 11.11
N ILE A 11 -4.98 -14.89 10.87
CA ILE A 11 -5.58 -14.47 9.59
C ILE A 11 -5.22 -13.00 9.27
N ARG A 12 -5.25 -12.11 10.28
CA ARG A 12 -4.85 -10.71 10.09
C ARG A 12 -3.38 -10.58 9.74
N LEU A 13 -2.50 -11.29 10.43
CA LEU A 13 -1.06 -11.26 10.16
C LEU A 13 -0.73 -11.79 8.77
N GLU A 14 -1.36 -12.87 8.34
CA GLU A 14 -1.23 -13.40 6.98
C GLU A 14 -1.66 -12.36 5.93
N ARG A 15 -2.83 -11.75 6.13
CA ARG A 15 -3.33 -10.69 5.25
C ARG A 15 -2.36 -9.50 5.18
N ASP A 16 -1.87 -9.06 6.32
CA ASP A 16 -0.94 -7.94 6.42
C ASP A 16 0.41 -8.27 5.76
N GLN A 17 0.88 -9.52 5.87
CA GLN A 17 2.07 -10.00 5.15
C GLN A 17 1.90 -9.88 3.63
N PHE A 18 0.75 -10.28 3.08
CA PHE A 18 0.49 -10.15 1.64
C PHE A 18 0.32 -8.71 1.19
N LEU A 19 -0.26 -7.84 2.02
CA LEU A 19 -0.30 -6.39 1.77
C LEU A 19 1.12 -5.80 1.71
N TRP A 20 1.98 -6.16 2.65
CA TRP A 20 3.38 -5.73 2.65
C TRP A 20 4.13 -6.22 1.41
N LYS A 21 3.94 -7.47 1.03
CA LYS A 21 4.53 -8.02 -0.20
C LYS A 21 4.09 -7.22 -1.43
N ALA A 22 2.79 -6.97 -1.56
CA ALA A 22 2.24 -6.18 -2.66
C ALA A 22 2.79 -4.75 -2.71
N PHE A 23 3.01 -4.14 -1.55
CA PHE A 23 3.63 -2.82 -1.44
C PHE A 23 5.11 -2.83 -1.84
N PHE A 24 5.91 -3.79 -1.38
CA PHE A 24 7.34 -3.86 -1.71
C PHE A 24 7.64 -4.23 -3.16
N ASP A 25 6.67 -4.82 -3.87
CA ASP A 25 6.78 -5.06 -5.31
C ASP A 25 6.49 -3.83 -6.18
N LEU A 26 6.04 -2.71 -5.60
CA LEU A 26 5.94 -1.46 -6.34
C LEU A 26 7.32 -0.90 -6.68
N PRO A 27 7.47 -0.08 -7.73
CA PRO A 27 8.69 0.67 -7.96
C PRO A 27 9.07 1.54 -6.74
N ALA A 28 10.37 1.65 -6.44
CA ALA A 28 10.86 2.35 -5.24
C ALA A 28 10.35 3.80 -5.11
N ILE A 29 10.17 4.49 -6.24
CA ILE A 29 9.60 5.85 -6.27
C ILE A 29 8.11 5.87 -5.88
N ASP A 30 7.35 4.86 -6.31
CA ASP A 30 5.93 4.72 -6.03
C ASP A 30 5.71 4.28 -4.57
N GLN A 31 6.57 3.39 -4.05
CA GLN A 31 6.62 3.06 -2.62
C GLN A 31 6.78 4.32 -1.77
N LYS A 32 7.74 5.20 -2.11
CA LYS A 32 7.97 6.47 -1.39
C LYS A 32 6.74 7.38 -1.42
N ILE A 33 6.12 7.54 -2.60
CA ILE A 33 4.91 8.35 -2.75
C ILE A 33 3.76 7.78 -1.93
N VAL A 34 3.50 6.48 -2.02
CA VAL A 34 2.42 5.80 -1.28
C VAL A 34 2.66 5.86 0.23
N ALA A 35 3.88 5.55 0.70
CA ALA A 35 4.24 5.59 2.11
C ALA A 35 4.08 7.00 2.70
N ALA A 36 4.56 8.03 1.98
CA ALA A 36 4.44 9.40 2.45
C ALA A 36 2.99 9.90 2.46
N ARG A 37 2.15 9.45 1.52
CA ARG A 37 0.72 9.77 1.47
C ARG A 37 -0.09 9.05 2.56
N ILE A 38 0.15 7.76 2.79
CA ILE A 38 -0.66 6.94 3.70
C ILE A 38 -0.18 7.07 5.14
N PHE A 39 1.12 6.93 5.41
CA PHE A 39 1.63 6.90 6.79
C PHE A 39 1.88 8.28 7.38
N LYS A 40 2.25 9.26 6.53
CA LYS A 40 2.62 10.61 6.96
C LYS A 40 1.59 11.68 6.56
N ASN A 41 0.53 11.29 5.85
CA ASN A 41 -0.48 12.20 5.29
C ASN A 41 0.13 13.40 4.52
N THR A 42 1.24 13.17 3.81
CA THR A 42 1.99 14.24 3.15
C THR A 42 1.19 14.80 1.96
N ALA A 43 1.19 16.12 1.81
CA ALA A 43 0.50 16.76 0.70
C ALA A 43 1.22 16.47 -0.64
N PRO A 44 0.50 16.30 -1.77
CA PRO A 44 1.13 16.07 -3.07
C PRO A 44 2.06 17.21 -3.52
N LYS A 45 1.79 18.45 -3.06
CA LYS A 45 2.65 19.61 -3.34
C LYS A 45 4.02 19.49 -2.66
N THR A 46 4.06 19.00 -1.42
CA THR A 46 5.31 18.77 -0.69
C THR A 46 6.10 17.64 -1.36
N LEU A 47 5.43 16.55 -1.74
CA LEU A 47 6.07 15.43 -2.43
C LEU A 47 6.61 15.82 -3.82
N ALA A 48 5.90 16.68 -4.54
CA ALA A 48 6.36 17.22 -5.82
C ALA A 48 7.69 17.95 -5.67
N HIS A 49 7.81 18.77 -4.62
CA HIS A 49 9.05 19.46 -4.29
C HIS A 49 10.17 18.48 -3.90
N ASP A 50 9.90 17.56 -2.97
CA ASP A 50 10.92 16.65 -2.43
C ASP A 50 11.43 15.64 -3.45
N LEU A 51 10.58 15.24 -4.40
CA LEU A 51 10.91 14.26 -5.43
C LEU A 51 11.25 14.91 -6.79
N GLN A 52 11.25 16.25 -6.87
CA GLN A 52 11.48 17.02 -8.11
C GLN A 52 10.55 16.58 -9.27
N LEU A 53 9.30 16.27 -8.94
CA LEU A 53 8.26 15.88 -9.89
C LEU A 53 7.15 16.92 -9.93
N SER A 54 6.39 16.98 -11.01
CA SER A 54 5.20 17.82 -11.02
C SER A 54 4.11 17.25 -10.10
N ARG A 55 3.26 18.13 -9.55
CA ARG A 55 2.09 17.70 -8.77
C ARG A 55 1.20 16.72 -9.55
N LYS A 56 1.07 16.92 -10.86
CA LYS A 56 0.27 16.05 -11.73
C LYS A 56 0.87 14.64 -11.81
N GLU A 57 2.18 14.54 -11.95
CA GLU A 57 2.89 13.24 -11.97
C GLU A 57 2.78 12.53 -10.62
N ILE A 58 2.93 13.24 -9.50
CA ILE A 58 2.76 12.64 -8.16
C ILE A 58 1.36 12.04 -8.01
N LEU A 59 0.31 12.77 -8.41
CA LEU A 59 -1.07 12.27 -8.33
C LEU A 59 -1.30 11.08 -9.26
N MET A 60 -0.78 11.14 -10.49
CA MET A 60 -0.88 10.05 -11.46
C MET A 60 -0.18 8.79 -10.93
N ARG A 61 1.07 8.92 -10.48
CA ARG A 61 1.85 7.82 -9.92
C ARG A 61 1.20 7.25 -8.67
N TYR A 62 0.70 8.10 -7.77
CA TYR A 62 -0.04 7.62 -6.61
C TYR A 62 -1.27 6.79 -7.00
N ASN A 63 -2.10 7.30 -7.92
CA ASN A 63 -3.30 6.57 -8.35
C ASN A 63 -2.95 5.23 -9.02
N LEU A 64 -1.95 5.21 -9.90
CA LEU A 64 -1.47 3.99 -10.55
C LEU A 64 -0.89 3.01 -9.52
N ALA A 65 -0.07 3.49 -8.57
CA ALA A 65 0.51 2.67 -7.52
C ALA A 65 -0.55 2.00 -6.65
N ILE A 66 -1.65 2.69 -6.33
CA ILE A 66 -2.78 2.09 -5.59
C ILE A 66 -3.48 1.00 -6.42
N ILE A 67 -3.67 1.22 -7.73
CA ILE A 67 -4.24 0.20 -8.62
C ILE A 67 -3.34 -1.03 -8.66
N VAL A 68 -2.03 -0.84 -8.88
CA VAL A 68 -1.05 -1.92 -8.95
C VAL A 68 -0.95 -2.66 -7.62
N LEU A 69 -0.94 -1.95 -6.49
CA LEU A 69 -0.93 -2.54 -5.15
C LEU A 69 -2.15 -3.45 -4.94
N ARG A 70 -3.35 -3.01 -5.34
CA ARG A 70 -4.56 -3.84 -5.26
C ARG A 70 -4.48 -5.08 -6.15
N LEU A 71 -3.91 -4.95 -7.36
CA LEU A 71 -3.70 -6.07 -8.27
C LEU A 71 -2.69 -7.08 -7.71
N HIS A 72 -1.55 -6.61 -7.22
CA HIS A 72 -0.53 -7.44 -6.57
C HIS A 72 -1.10 -8.14 -5.33
N TYR A 73 -1.82 -7.39 -4.48
CA TYR A 73 -2.45 -7.96 -3.31
C TYR A 73 -3.44 -9.07 -3.67
N ARG A 74 -4.33 -8.85 -4.65
CA ARG A 74 -5.26 -9.88 -5.13
C ARG A 74 -4.54 -11.09 -5.74
N ARG A 75 -3.40 -10.88 -6.38
CA ARG A 75 -2.57 -11.97 -6.92
C ARG A 75 -1.96 -12.82 -5.80
N TYR A 76 -1.56 -12.20 -4.69
CA TYR A 76 -0.91 -12.89 -3.58
C TYR A 76 -1.89 -13.46 -2.56
N TYR A 77 -3.04 -12.83 -2.39
CA TYR A 77 -4.11 -13.25 -1.52
C TYR A 77 -5.41 -13.41 -2.34
N PRO A 78 -5.52 -14.48 -3.15
CA PRO A 78 -6.74 -14.77 -3.89
C PRO A 78 -7.90 -15.04 -2.92
N ASN A 79 -9.11 -14.66 -3.32
CA ASN A 79 -10.34 -14.74 -2.52
C ASN A 79 -10.81 -16.18 -2.17
N ASP A 80 -9.99 -17.20 -2.45
CA ASP A 80 -10.33 -18.60 -2.22
C ASP A 80 -10.12 -19.04 -0.76
N TRP A 81 -9.67 -18.12 0.10
CA TRP A 81 -9.63 -18.32 1.56
C TRP A 81 -10.95 -17.85 2.19
N PRO A 82 -11.57 -18.62 3.10
CA PRO A 82 -12.87 -18.25 3.67
C PRO A 82 -12.74 -16.92 4.44
N GLN A 83 -13.58 -15.95 4.07
CA GLN A 83 -13.75 -14.67 4.78
C GLN A 83 -14.56 -14.84 6.07
#